data_AF-A0A950YHK8-F1
#
_entry.id   AF-A0A950YHK8-F1
#
_cell.length_a   1.000
_cell.length_b   1.000
_cell.length_c   1.000
_cell.angle_alpha   90.00
_cell.angle_beta   90.00
_cell.angle_gamma   90.00
#
_symmetry.space_group_name_H-M   'P 1'
#
loop_
_entity.id
_entity.type
_entity.pdbx_description
1 polymer ?
#
loop_
_entity_poly.entity_id
_entity_poly.type
_entity_poly.pdbx_seq_one_letter_code
_entity_poly.pdbx_strand_id
1 'polypeptide(L)' 'MEQEQRPAPVTIEDLQQWELNGAVWRAVEVTDERAVIDLCSCSGEPMDRVEGDDPELIAFVREHRDD' A
#
# COMPACT_ATOMS: atom_id res chain seq x y z
N MET A 1 19.37 11.46 15.21
CA MET A 1 19.24 11.51 13.75
C MET A 1 19.26 10.07 13.31
N GLU A 2 18.14 9.44 13.00
CA GLU A 2 18.14 8.16 12.29
C GLU A 2 16.71 7.84 11.85
N GLN A 3 16.55 7.89 10.53
CA GLN A 3 15.49 7.28 9.73
C GLN A 3 14.18 8.05 9.65
N GLU A 4 14.26 9.23 9.03
CA GLU A 4 13.20 9.77 8.17
C GLU A 4 13.10 8.85 6.94
N GLN A 5 12.67 7.60 7.15
CA GLN A 5 12.22 6.74 6.07
C GLN A 5 10.98 7.44 5.51
N ARG A 6 11.16 8.32 4.51
CA ARG A 6 10.13 8.44 3.50
C ARG A 6 10.19 7.11 2.78
N PRO A 7 9.25 6.15 3.02
CA PRO A 7 9.19 5.01 2.14
C PRO A 7 9.11 5.57 0.72
N ALA A 8 9.85 4.99 -0.22
CA ALA A 8 9.64 5.33 -1.62
C ALA A 8 8.12 5.15 -1.89
N PRO A 9 7.48 6.06 -2.64
CA PRO A 9 6.05 5.96 -2.90
C PRO A 9 5.77 4.58 -3.49
N VAL A 10 4.87 3.84 -2.86
CA VAL A 10 4.48 2.51 -3.38
C VAL A 10 3.76 2.70 -4.70
N THR A 11 4.10 1.88 -5.69
CA THR A 11 3.39 1.90 -6.96
C THR A 11 2.33 0.80 -7.03
N ILE A 12 1.39 0.93 -7.97
CA ILE A 12 0.41 -0.12 -8.25
C ILE A 12 1.14 -1.42 -8.64
N GLU A 13 2.26 -1.32 -9.37
CA GLU A 13 3.08 -2.48 -9.74
C GLU A 13 3.64 -3.19 -8.52
N ASP A 14 4.10 -2.45 -7.50
CA ASP A 14 4.59 -3.06 -6.24
C ASP A 14 3.48 -3.82 -5.51
N LEU A 15 2.27 -3.27 -5.45
CA LEU A 15 1.11 -3.93 -4.84
C LEU A 15 0.73 -5.21 -5.59
N GLN A 16 0.69 -5.15 -6.93
CA GLN A 16 0.41 -6.30 -7.78
C GLN A 16 1.49 -7.38 -7.63
N GLN A 17 2.77 -6.99 -7.57
CA GLN A 17 3.86 -7.92 -7.28
C GLN A 17 3.69 -8.53 -5.89
N TRP A 18 3.27 -7.77 -4.88
CA TRP A 18 3.01 -8.27 -3.54
C TRP A 18 1.94 -9.38 -3.54
N GLU A 19 0.83 -9.15 -4.24
CA GLU A 19 -0.23 -10.15 -4.44
C GLU A 19 0.26 -11.37 -5.23
N LEU A 20 1.07 -11.16 -6.26
CA LEU A 20 1.66 -12.23 -7.06
C LEU A 20 2.57 -13.15 -6.22
N ASN A 21 3.24 -12.61 -5.21
CA ASN A 21 4.03 -13.39 -4.25
C ASN A 21 3.17 -14.17 -3.24
N GLY A 22 1.84 -14.05 -3.31
CA GLY A 22 0.90 -14.69 -2.38
C GLY A 22 0.78 -13.98 -1.05
N ALA A 23 1.28 -12.74 -0.97
CA ALA A 23 1.07 -11.85 0.16
C ALA A 23 -0.19 -10.99 -0.10
N VAL A 24 -0.75 -10.39 0.94
CA VAL A 24 -1.94 -9.53 0.79
C VAL A 24 -1.61 -8.14 1.27
N TRP A 25 -2.32 -7.14 0.76
CA TRP A 25 -2.18 -5.78 1.24
C TRP A 25 -3.55 -5.24 1.64
N ARG A 26 -3.57 -4.24 2.51
CA ARG A 26 -4.81 -3.64 3.01
C ARG A 26 -4.69 -2.14 3.05
N ALA A 27 -5.62 -1.46 2.39
CA ALA A 27 -5.79 -0.02 2.53
C ALA A 27 -6.21 0.33 3.98
N VAL A 28 -5.40 1.13 4.67
CA VAL A 28 -5.68 1.59 6.04
C VAL A 28 -6.29 2.99 6.00
N GLU A 29 -5.69 3.88 5.22
CA GLU A 29 -6.14 5.26 5.03
C GLU A 29 -6.07 5.57 3.53
N VAL A 30 -7.14 6.10 2.97
CA VAL A 30 -7.15 6.54 1.58
C VAL A 30 -7.81 7.91 1.56
N THR A 31 -7.07 8.89 1.08
CA THR A 31 -7.48 10.29 0.95
C THR A 31 -7.18 10.75 -0.47
N ASP A 32 -7.72 11.89 -0.88
CA ASP A 32 -7.45 12.44 -2.21
C ASP A 32 -6.00 12.97 -2.37
N GLU A 33 -5.24 13.05 -1.27
CA GLU A 33 -3.84 13.52 -1.24
C GLU A 33 -2.82 12.38 -1.08
N ARG A 34 -3.21 11.27 -0.43
CA ARG A 34 -2.36 10.10 -0.19
C ARG A 34 -3.16 8.85 0.14
N ALA A 35 -2.58 7.70 -0.14
CA ALA A 35 -3.03 6.38 0.29
C ALA A 35 -1.97 5.73 1.19
N VAL A 36 -2.42 5.11 2.27
CA VAL A 36 -1.63 4.35 3.24
C VAL A 36 -2.11 2.91 3.21
N ILE A 37 -1.18 1.99 2.96
CA ILE A 37 -1.43 0.57 2.76
C ILE A 37 -0.54 -0.23 3.71
N ASP A 38 -1.15 -1.16 4.45
CA ASP A 38 -0.42 -2.18 5.19
C ASP A 38 -0.15 -3.36 4.26
N LEU A 39 1.12 -3.65 4.03
CA LEU A 39 1.59 -4.86 3.39
C LEU A 39 1.56 -5.99 4.42
N CYS A 40 0.65 -6.91 4.25
CA CYS A 40 0.52 -8.09 5.10
C CYS A 40 1.32 -9.26 4.50
N SER A 41 1.81 -10.13 5.37
CA SER A 41 2.35 -11.43 4.98
C SER A 41 1.27 -12.33 4.35
N CYS A 42 1.68 -13.48 3.82
CA CYS A 42 0.77 -14.55 3.43
C CYS A 42 -0.08 -15.11 4.60
N SER A 43 0.34 -14.89 5.87
CA SER A 43 -0.46 -15.22 7.06
C SER A 43 -1.49 -14.14 7.41
N GLY A 44 -1.49 -12.99 6.72
CA GLY A 44 -2.38 -11.86 6.97
C GLY A 44 -1.92 -10.92 8.09
N GLU A 45 -0.68 -11.07 8.56
CA GLU A 45 -0.09 -10.20 9.57
C GLU A 45 0.56 -8.98 8.90
N PRO A 46 0.29 -7.75 9.35
CA PRO A 46 0.91 -6.55 8.79
C PRO A 46 2.43 -6.61 9.04
N MET A 47 3.21 -6.66 7.97
CA MET A 47 4.68 -6.67 8.03
C MET A 47 5.26 -5.29 7.82
N ASP A 48 4.72 -4.54 6.86
CA ASP A 48 5.22 -3.22 6.52
C ASP A 48 4.07 -2.26 6.20
N ARG A 49 4.33 -0.96 6.31
CA ARG A 49 3.38 0.09 5.96
C ARG A 49 4.01 0.99 4.92
N VAL A 50 3.33 1.07 3.79
CA VAL A 50 3.74 1.91 2.67
C VAL A 50 2.69 2.98 2.43
N GLU A 51 3.13 4.10 1.89
CA GLU A 51 2.26 5.18 1.47
C GLU A 51 2.60 5.61 0.05
N GLY A 52 1.63 6.21 -0.64
CA GLY A 52 1.84 6.83 -1.93
C GLY A 52 0.88 7.99 -2.15
N ASP A 53 1.37 9.00 -2.84
CA ASP A 53 0.66 10.24 -3.18
C ASP A 53 0.19 10.27 -4.65
N ASP A 54 0.43 9.20 -5.42
CA ASP A 54 0.02 9.12 -6.81
C ASP A 54 -1.52 9.04 -6.96
N PRO A 55 -2.15 9.91 -7.75
CA PRO A 55 -3.60 9.90 -7.96
C PRO A 55 -4.13 8.57 -8.52
N GLU A 56 -3.35 7.93 -9.39
CA GLU A 56 -3.70 6.61 -9.96
C GLU A 56 -3.67 5.52 -8.89
N LEU A 57 -2.67 5.54 -8.01
CA LEU A 57 -2.58 4.63 -6.87
C LEU A 57 -3.75 4.84 -5.91
N ILE A 58 -4.04 6.10 -5.57
CA ILE A 58 -5.15 6.46 -4.67
C ILE A 58 -6.47 5.92 -5.21
N ALA A 59 -6.74 6.10 -6.51
CA ALA A 59 -7.94 5.57 -7.15
C ALA A 59 -7.99 4.04 -7.11
N PHE A 60 -6.88 3.36 -7.46
CA PHE A 60 -6.77 1.90 -7.44
C PHE A 60 -7.01 1.30 -6.04
N VAL A 61 -6.35 1.86 -5.02
CA VAL A 61 -6.46 1.41 -3.63
C VAL A 61 -7.87 1.69 -3.08
N ARG A 62 -8.49 2.79 -3.52
CA ARG A 62 -9.88 3.13 -3.16
C ARG A 62 -10.87 2.13 -3.73
N GLU A 63 -10.76 1.81 -5.02
CA GLU A 63 -11.61 0.81 -5.67
C GLU A 63 -11.49 -0.56 -4.98
N HIS A 64 -10.26 -1.00 -4.71
CA HIS A 64 -10.01 -2.30 -4.06
C HIS A 64 -10.49 -2.38 -2.59
N ARG A 65 -10.69 -1.24 -1.91
CA ARG A 65 -11.27 -1.21 -0.55
C ARG A 65 -12.79 -1.44 -0.58
N ASP A 66 -13.44 -1.03 -1.66
CA ASP A 66 -14.91 -1.05 -1.79
C ASP A 66 -15.44 -2.38 -2.37
N ASP A 67 -14.56 -3.28 -2.84
CA ASP A 67 -14.83 -4.68 -3.25
C ASP A 67 -14.84 -5.68 -2.06
#